data_AF-A0A2V9J5C9-F1
#
_entry.id   AF-A0A2V9J5C9-F1
#
_cell.length_a   1.000
_cell.length_b   1.000
_cell.length_c   1.000
_cell.angle_alpha   90.00
_cell.angle_beta   90.00
_cell.angle_gamma   90.00
#
_symmetry.space_group_name_H-M   'P 1'
#
loop_
_entity.id
_entity.type
_entity.pdbx_description
1 polymer ?
#
loop_
_entity_poly.entity_id
_entity_poly.type
_entity_poly.pdbx_seq_one_letter_code
_entity_poly.pdbx_strand_id
1 'polypeptide(L)'
;MSSHFKPGDLTMDTLGRLSQDALYYHEGRTEPIPQELSQYAHQMSVPAGIRKTGPWVVCLSGLISTQAVTSQFYLDRQGSLSIFHEKLGLIVTGANSKRQPELATFSESVQGQIFHMPISSRLQMGEEYDRLSLAFNTFFGDLKVSRPSPEQVAFRVVITGKGRPAEEAQLTLQLCLKAGETLETGAGKKIAVGTERVTLGPEDLGGWIRHHGWTLRVDPTARLIWPVYPHNPYANAPETSLEYAVSALSVPLRQKAQPGKHIRSNEQEISFVLQAH
;
A
#
# COMPACT_ATOMS: atom_id res chain seq x y z
N MET A 1 20.65 -29.83 4.69
CA MET A 1 21.04 -30.66 5.85
C MET A 1 20.18 -30.25 7.03
N SER A 2 19.20 -31.10 7.39
CA SER A 2 18.25 -30.91 8.48
C SER A 2 18.83 -31.45 9.78
N SER A 3 18.91 -30.62 10.83
CA SER A 3 19.42 -31.00 12.15
C SER A 3 18.31 -31.20 13.20
N HIS A 4 17.06 -31.42 12.79
CA HIS A 4 15.91 -31.44 13.71
C HIS A 4 15.28 -32.81 13.97
N PHE A 5 15.81 -33.90 13.42
CA PHE A 5 15.30 -35.23 13.73
C PHE A 5 16.10 -35.88 14.87
N LYS A 6 15.46 -36.04 16.04
CA LYS A 6 15.95 -36.89 17.14
C LYS A 6 15.12 -38.17 17.19
N PRO A 7 15.70 -39.36 16.92
CA PRO A 7 15.00 -40.62 17.06
C PRO A 7 14.48 -40.79 18.50
N GLY A 8 13.18 -40.99 18.69
CA GLY A 8 12.54 -41.22 19.99
C GLY A 8 11.67 -40.08 20.54
N ASP A 9 11.74 -38.87 19.98
CA ASP A 9 11.01 -37.67 20.44
C ASP A 9 9.90 -37.23 19.45
N LEU A 10 9.27 -38.16 18.75
CA LEU A 10 8.21 -37.85 17.79
C LEU A 10 6.90 -37.49 18.53
N THR A 11 6.58 -36.19 18.55
CA THR A 11 5.31 -35.70 19.07
C THR A 11 4.19 -35.85 18.04
N MET A 12 2.93 -35.75 18.48
CA MET A 12 1.76 -35.72 17.58
C MET A 12 1.82 -34.56 16.58
N ASP A 13 2.40 -33.40 16.93
CA ASP A 13 2.62 -32.30 15.98
C ASP A 13 3.61 -32.70 14.87
N THR A 14 4.67 -33.41 15.26
CA THR A 14 5.68 -33.90 14.30
C THR A 14 5.08 -34.92 13.34
N LEU A 15 4.24 -35.84 13.85
CA LEU A 15 3.52 -36.79 13.01
C LEU A 15 2.49 -36.10 12.09
N GLY A 16 1.81 -35.06 12.58
CA GLY A 16 0.89 -34.24 11.79
C GLY A 16 1.60 -33.55 10.62
N ARG A 17 2.77 -32.94 10.87
CA ARG A 17 3.60 -32.33 9.81
C ARG A 17 4.10 -33.37 8.80
N LEU A 18 4.59 -34.51 9.26
CA LEU A 18 5.01 -35.59 8.36
C LEU A 18 3.87 -36.12 7.49
N SER A 19 2.66 -36.23 8.05
CA SER A 19 1.46 -36.62 7.28
C SER A 19 1.10 -35.57 6.23
N GLN A 20 1.23 -34.29 6.58
CA GLN A 20 1.00 -33.18 5.66
C GLN A 20 2.05 -33.14 4.54
N ASP A 21 3.33 -33.32 4.88
CA ASP A 21 4.42 -33.41 3.90
C ASP A 21 4.17 -34.58 2.93
N ALA A 22 3.76 -35.76 3.44
CA ALA A 22 3.42 -36.90 2.60
C ALA A 22 2.19 -36.67 1.72
N LEU A 23 1.17 -35.92 2.20
CA LEU A 23 -0.04 -35.62 1.44
C LEU A 23 0.23 -34.67 0.26
N TYR A 24 1.12 -33.69 0.45
CA TYR A 24 1.49 -32.70 -0.57
C TYR A 24 2.79 -33.05 -1.30
N TYR A 25 3.38 -34.21 -1.01
CA TYR A 25 4.57 -34.69 -1.70
C TYR A 25 4.23 -35.12 -3.12
N HIS A 26 5.01 -34.63 -4.07
CA HIS A 26 4.99 -35.09 -5.45
C HIS A 26 6.44 -35.37 -5.87
N GLU A 27 6.69 -36.53 -6.49
CA GLU A 27 7.97 -36.83 -7.11
C GLU A 27 8.21 -35.89 -8.30
N GLY A 28 9.41 -35.33 -8.41
CA GLY A 28 9.76 -34.45 -9.52
C GLY A 28 10.77 -33.37 -9.13
N ARG A 29 11.18 -32.58 -10.12
CA ARG A 29 11.96 -31.36 -9.85
C ARG A 29 11.04 -30.33 -9.22
N THR A 30 11.52 -29.63 -8.20
CA THR A 30 10.82 -28.46 -7.66
C THR A 30 10.77 -27.39 -8.75
N GLU A 31 9.56 -27.04 -9.17
CA GLU A 31 9.35 -25.89 -10.05
C GLU A 31 9.76 -24.60 -9.30
N PRO A 32 10.32 -23.60 -10.01
CA PRO A 32 10.70 -22.35 -9.38
C PRO A 32 9.48 -21.68 -8.74
N ILE A 33 9.65 -21.24 -7.51
CA ILE A 33 8.60 -20.45 -6.85
C ILE A 33 8.52 -19.06 -7.53
N PRO A 34 7.35 -18.39 -7.55
CA PRO A 34 7.22 -17.08 -8.18
C PRO A 34 8.27 -16.03 -7.74
N GLN A 35 8.77 -16.16 -6.51
CA GLN A 35 9.82 -15.31 -5.94
C GLN A 35 11.19 -15.48 -6.61
N GLU A 36 11.48 -16.67 -7.16
CA GLU A 36 12.74 -16.98 -7.88
C GLU A 36 12.69 -16.53 -9.35
N LEU A 37 11.49 -16.27 -9.88
CA LEU A 37 11.34 -15.78 -11.25
C LEU A 37 11.79 -14.32 -11.34
N SER A 38 12.56 -13.97 -12.37
CA SER A 38 12.97 -12.58 -12.63
C SER A 38 11.78 -11.67 -12.95
N GLN A 39 10.67 -12.24 -13.43
CA GLN A 39 9.44 -11.54 -13.73
C GLN A 39 8.24 -12.49 -13.67
N TYR A 40 7.13 -12.00 -13.13
CA TYR A 40 5.83 -12.65 -13.28
C TYR A 40 4.71 -11.63 -13.03
N ALA A 41 3.52 -11.95 -13.51
CA ALA A 41 2.30 -11.22 -13.20
C ALA A 41 1.19 -12.22 -12.93
N HIS A 42 0.44 -12.01 -11.85
CA HIS A 42 -0.69 -12.85 -11.50
C HIS A 42 -1.86 -11.99 -11.05
N GLN A 43 -2.96 -12.07 -11.78
CA GLN A 43 -4.25 -11.49 -11.41
C GLN A 43 -5.12 -12.59 -10.79
N MET A 44 -5.66 -12.34 -9.59
CA MET A 44 -6.53 -13.27 -8.90
C MET A 44 -7.96 -13.24 -9.47
N SER A 45 -8.82 -14.16 -9.04
CA SER A 45 -10.26 -14.15 -9.38
C SER A 45 -11.02 -12.97 -8.74
N VAL A 46 -10.47 -12.42 -7.66
CA VAL A 46 -10.90 -11.16 -7.04
C VAL A 46 -10.09 -9.99 -7.60
N PRO A 47 -10.51 -8.72 -7.43
CA PRO A 47 -9.76 -7.53 -7.87
C PRO A 47 -8.44 -7.31 -7.12
N ALA A 48 -7.52 -8.27 -7.16
CA ALA A 48 -6.20 -8.22 -6.56
C ALA A 48 -5.18 -8.87 -7.50
N GLY A 49 -3.95 -8.38 -7.47
CA GLY A 49 -2.90 -8.89 -8.33
C GLY A 49 -1.51 -8.49 -7.86
N ILE A 50 -0.53 -9.22 -8.36
CA ILE A 50 0.87 -9.10 -8.01
C ILE A 50 1.72 -9.11 -9.27
N ARG A 51 2.70 -8.22 -9.33
CA ARG A 51 3.70 -8.16 -10.40
C ARG A 51 5.09 -8.14 -9.79
N LYS A 52 5.97 -9.02 -10.27
CA LYS A 52 7.42 -8.92 -10.08
C LYS A 52 8.08 -8.51 -11.39
N THR A 53 9.02 -7.59 -11.31
CA THR A 53 9.91 -7.24 -12.43
C THR A 53 11.28 -6.87 -11.86
N GLY A 54 12.25 -7.75 -12.07
CA GLY A 54 13.57 -7.66 -11.44
C GLY A 54 13.44 -7.62 -9.91
N PRO A 55 14.03 -6.62 -9.24
CA PRO A 55 14.01 -6.54 -7.78
C PRO A 55 12.69 -5.99 -7.22
N TRP A 56 11.81 -5.46 -8.06
CA TRP A 56 10.55 -4.84 -7.63
C TRP A 56 9.40 -5.84 -7.60
N VAL A 57 8.61 -5.76 -6.54
CA VAL A 57 7.32 -6.43 -6.43
C VAL A 57 6.25 -5.39 -6.11
N VAL A 58 5.19 -5.34 -6.92
CA VAL A 58 4.04 -4.46 -6.74
C VAL A 58 2.80 -5.31 -6.54
N CYS A 59 2.03 -4.98 -5.51
CA CYS A 59 0.72 -5.58 -5.26
C CYS A 59 -0.37 -4.52 -5.34
N LEU A 60 -1.48 -4.86 -6.00
CA LEU A 60 -2.68 -4.05 -6.06
C LEU A 60 -3.84 -4.81 -5.42
N SER A 61 -4.64 -4.14 -4.58
CA SER A 61 -5.83 -4.73 -3.96
C SER A 61 -7.01 -3.78 -4.02
N GLY A 62 -8.07 -4.21 -4.70
CA GLY A 62 -9.39 -3.58 -4.71
C GLY A 62 -10.41 -4.36 -3.90
N LEU A 63 -10.00 -5.17 -2.93
CA LEU A 63 -10.96 -5.88 -2.08
C LEU A 63 -11.78 -4.84 -1.29
N ILE A 64 -13.11 -4.96 -1.31
CA ILE A 64 -14.00 -3.96 -0.70
C ILE A 64 -14.75 -4.50 0.53
N SER A 65 -14.73 -5.81 0.76
CA SER A 65 -15.59 -6.47 1.77
C SER A 65 -14.87 -6.71 3.09
N THR A 66 -15.46 -6.21 4.17
CA THR A 66 -15.25 -6.67 5.55
C THR A 66 -16.51 -7.37 6.03
N GLN A 67 -16.49 -8.70 6.04
CA GLN A 67 -17.67 -9.52 6.39
C GLN A 67 -18.14 -9.35 7.84
N ALA A 68 -17.30 -8.81 8.73
CA ALA A 68 -17.62 -8.61 10.14
C ALA A 68 -17.08 -7.27 10.65
N VAL A 69 -17.72 -6.16 10.27
CA VAL A 69 -17.30 -4.79 10.62
C VAL A 69 -17.12 -4.55 12.13
N THR A 70 -17.90 -5.23 12.97
CA THR A 70 -17.82 -5.15 14.44
C THR A 70 -16.69 -5.98 15.05
N SER A 71 -16.11 -6.92 14.30
CA SER A 71 -15.02 -7.77 14.81
C SER A 71 -13.70 -7.01 14.83
N GLN A 72 -12.98 -7.06 15.95
CA GLN A 72 -11.65 -6.44 16.07
C GLN A 72 -10.59 -7.01 15.11
N PHE A 73 -10.81 -8.24 14.61
CA PHE A 73 -9.90 -8.94 13.72
C PHE A 73 -10.10 -8.62 12.23
N TYR A 74 -11.25 -8.04 11.87
CA TYR A 74 -11.50 -7.62 10.50
C TYR A 74 -11.11 -6.14 10.35
N LEU A 75 -10.00 -5.93 9.64
CA LEU A 75 -9.49 -4.62 9.25
C LEU A 75 -10.25 -4.09 8.04
N ASP A 76 -10.43 -2.78 7.97
CA ASP A 76 -11.07 -2.08 6.85
C ASP A 76 -10.21 -2.24 5.61
N ARG A 77 -10.81 -2.67 4.49
CA ARG A 77 -10.09 -2.90 3.23
C ARG A 77 -9.83 -1.56 2.54
N GLN A 78 -8.80 -0.87 3.01
CA GLN A 78 -8.48 0.52 2.70
C GLN A 78 -7.08 0.71 2.07
N GLY A 79 -6.21 -0.30 2.12
CA GLY A 79 -4.88 -0.29 1.52
C GLY A 79 -4.88 -0.92 0.12
N SER A 80 -4.59 -0.12 -0.90
CA SER A 80 -4.76 -0.54 -2.31
C SER A 80 -3.47 -0.78 -3.08
N LEU A 81 -2.32 -0.37 -2.55
CA LEU A 81 -1.01 -0.45 -3.20
C LEU A 81 0.05 -0.90 -2.21
N SER A 82 0.85 -1.90 -2.60
CA SER A 82 2.08 -2.25 -1.91
C SER A 82 3.25 -2.28 -2.89
N ILE A 83 4.40 -1.76 -2.47
CA ILE A 83 5.64 -1.77 -3.25
C ILE A 83 6.78 -2.27 -2.36
N PHE A 84 7.41 -3.35 -2.80
CA PHE A 84 8.55 -3.98 -2.17
C PHE A 84 9.74 -4.00 -3.14
N HIS A 85 10.94 -3.85 -2.60
CA HIS A 85 12.19 -4.03 -3.33
C HIS A 85 13.07 -5.06 -2.61
N GLU A 86 13.66 -5.99 -3.36
CA GLU A 86 14.43 -7.13 -2.83
C GLU A 86 15.48 -6.75 -1.78
N LYS A 87 16.21 -5.64 -2.00
CA LYS A 87 17.26 -5.17 -1.08
C LYS A 87 16.78 -4.18 -0.02
N LEU A 88 15.71 -3.44 -0.30
CA LEU A 88 15.26 -2.31 0.54
C LEU A 88 14.04 -2.68 1.40
N GLY A 89 13.49 -3.88 1.19
CA GLY A 89 12.30 -4.35 1.86
C GLY A 89 11.02 -3.68 1.37
N LEU A 90 10.00 -3.69 2.24
CA LEU A 90 8.72 -3.05 1.98
C LEU A 90 8.86 -1.52 2.11
N ILE A 91 8.48 -0.79 1.08
CA ILE A 91 8.60 0.68 1.02
C ILE A 91 7.21 1.32 1.16
N VAL A 92 6.25 0.88 0.34
CA VAL A 92 4.84 1.27 0.44
C VAL A 92 4.05 0.05 0.90
N THR A 93 3.31 0.18 1.99
CA THR A 93 2.49 -0.93 2.49
C THR A 93 1.04 -0.79 2.03
N GLY A 94 0.50 -1.91 1.52
CA GLY A 94 -0.94 -2.09 1.28
C GLY A 94 -1.68 -2.60 2.52
N ALA A 95 -1.05 -2.53 3.71
CA ALA A 95 -1.66 -2.98 4.94
C ALA A 95 -2.94 -2.19 5.25
N ASN A 96 -3.91 -2.93 5.78
CA ASN A 96 -5.16 -2.37 6.22
C ASN A 96 -5.05 -1.92 7.68
N SER A 97 -5.95 -1.04 8.08
CA SER A 97 -6.15 -0.69 9.48
C SER A 97 -7.65 -0.68 9.79
N LYS A 98 -8.05 -0.25 10.99
CA LYS A 98 -9.46 -0.22 11.41
C LYS A 98 -9.83 1.16 11.89
N ARG A 99 -10.85 1.77 11.26
CA ARG A 99 -11.36 3.11 11.59
C ARG A 99 -10.27 4.19 11.61
N GLN A 100 -9.30 4.06 10.72
CA GLN A 100 -8.19 5.01 10.55
C GLN A 100 -8.17 5.51 9.10
N PRO A 101 -9.11 6.41 8.73
CA PRO A 101 -9.18 6.97 7.38
C PRO A 101 -7.91 7.71 6.95
N GLU A 102 -7.11 8.20 7.90
CA GLU A 102 -5.80 8.81 7.66
C GLU A 102 -4.78 7.83 7.04
N LEU A 103 -4.97 6.51 7.21
CA LEU A 103 -4.13 5.47 6.62
C LEU A 103 -4.73 4.86 5.34
N ALA A 104 -5.95 5.23 4.96
CA ALA A 104 -6.60 4.69 3.78
C ALA A 104 -5.98 5.26 2.50
N THR A 105 -5.85 4.44 1.44
CA THR A 105 -5.34 4.93 0.15
C THR A 105 -6.17 6.08 -0.37
N PHE A 106 -7.49 6.06 -0.15
CA PHE A 106 -8.37 7.17 -0.41
C PHE A 106 -9.35 7.38 0.72
N SER A 107 -9.70 8.64 0.99
CA SER A 107 -10.87 8.97 1.80
C SER A 107 -11.56 10.24 1.32
N GLU A 108 -12.83 10.39 1.68
CA GLU A 108 -13.67 11.56 1.38
C GLU A 108 -14.62 11.88 2.54
N SER A 109 -14.87 13.17 2.78
CA SER A 109 -15.93 13.65 3.67
C SER A 109 -17.15 14.07 2.88
N VAL A 110 -18.30 13.47 3.17
CA VAL A 110 -19.58 13.76 2.52
C VAL A 110 -20.66 13.85 3.60
N GLN A 111 -21.27 15.04 3.75
CA GLN A 111 -22.32 15.29 4.73
C GLN A 111 -21.85 15.01 6.17
N GLY A 112 -20.61 15.40 6.49
CA GLY A 112 -20.01 15.20 7.80
C GLY A 112 -19.62 13.76 8.15
N GLN A 113 -19.69 12.82 7.21
CA GLN A 113 -19.19 11.44 7.40
C GLN A 113 -17.95 11.19 6.54
N ILE A 114 -16.99 10.45 7.08
CA ILE A 114 -15.76 10.06 6.36
C ILE A 114 -15.93 8.67 5.79
N PHE A 115 -15.73 8.55 4.48
CA PHE A 115 -15.65 7.28 3.77
C PHE A 115 -14.21 7.00 3.38
N HIS A 116 -13.74 5.79 3.66
CA HIS A 116 -12.36 5.36 3.38
C HIS A 116 -12.27 3.94 2.80
N MET A 117 -13.41 3.36 2.47
CA MET A 117 -13.51 2.12 1.72
C MET A 117 -14.19 2.38 0.38
N PRO A 118 -13.67 1.82 -0.73
CA PRO A 118 -14.29 1.97 -2.02
C PRO A 118 -15.63 1.21 -2.10
N ILE A 119 -16.57 1.74 -2.88
CA ILE A 119 -17.89 1.15 -3.14
C ILE A 119 -17.77 -0.02 -4.12
N SER A 120 -16.88 0.10 -5.09
CA SER A 120 -16.58 -0.95 -6.06
C SER A 120 -15.17 -0.80 -6.60
N SER A 121 -14.66 -1.87 -7.19
CA SER A 121 -13.31 -1.90 -7.74
C SER A 121 -13.23 -2.75 -9.00
N ARG A 122 -12.20 -2.50 -9.80
CA ARG A 122 -11.82 -3.32 -10.93
C ARG A 122 -10.30 -3.30 -11.10
N LEU A 123 -9.70 -4.47 -11.20
CA LEU A 123 -8.29 -4.62 -11.56
C LEU A 123 -8.17 -5.07 -13.02
N GLN A 124 -7.21 -4.48 -13.71
CA GLN A 124 -6.75 -4.91 -15.02
C GLN A 124 -5.22 -4.90 -15.03
N MET A 125 -4.61 -6.06 -15.18
CA MET A 125 -3.17 -6.16 -15.40
C MET A 125 -2.85 -6.16 -16.90
N GLY A 126 -1.87 -5.36 -17.31
CA GLY A 126 -1.48 -5.18 -18.70
C GLY A 126 0.01 -5.41 -18.94
N GLU A 127 0.46 -5.29 -20.18
CA GLU A 127 1.90 -5.41 -20.50
C GLU A 127 2.68 -4.15 -20.13
N GLU A 128 2.10 -2.97 -20.40
CA GLU A 128 2.74 -1.67 -20.14
C GLU A 128 2.48 -1.16 -18.72
N TYR A 129 1.25 -1.32 -18.23
CA TYR A 129 0.84 -0.88 -16.90
C TYR A 129 -0.27 -1.75 -16.33
N ASP A 130 -0.34 -1.80 -15.01
CA ASP A 130 -1.47 -2.31 -14.26
C ASP A 130 -2.37 -1.16 -13.85
N ARG A 131 -3.69 -1.39 -13.83
CA ARG A 131 -4.68 -0.40 -13.42
C ARG A 131 -5.65 -0.98 -12.40
N LEU A 132 -5.68 -0.38 -11.22
CA LEU A 132 -6.72 -0.57 -10.23
C LEU A 132 -7.65 0.65 -10.23
N SER A 133 -8.89 0.44 -10.64
CA SER A 133 -9.95 1.45 -10.61
C SER A 133 -10.78 1.26 -9.35
N LEU A 134 -11.00 2.33 -8.59
CA LEU A 134 -11.77 2.37 -7.35
C LEU A 134 -12.87 3.43 -7.44
N ALA A 135 -14.09 3.06 -7.09
CA ALA A 135 -15.23 3.97 -7.06
C ALA A 135 -15.52 4.44 -5.64
N PHE A 136 -15.64 5.74 -5.47
CA PHE A 136 -16.07 6.43 -4.25
C PHE A 136 -17.37 7.19 -4.53
N ASN A 137 -17.92 7.86 -3.51
CA ASN A 137 -19.19 8.59 -3.63
C ASN A 137 -19.07 9.77 -4.60
N THR A 138 -17.99 10.56 -4.49
CA THR A 138 -17.82 11.79 -5.27
C THR A 138 -16.78 11.69 -6.39
N PHE A 139 -16.07 10.55 -6.52
CA PHE A 139 -15.05 10.37 -7.55
C PHE A 139 -14.76 8.90 -7.90
N PHE A 140 -14.03 8.70 -8.99
CA PHE A 140 -13.32 7.48 -9.32
C PHE A 140 -11.82 7.75 -9.25
N GLY A 141 -11.06 6.84 -8.63
CA GLY A 141 -9.61 6.86 -8.59
C GLY A 141 -9.04 5.72 -9.42
N ASP A 142 -8.29 6.05 -10.47
CA ASP A 142 -7.52 5.09 -11.27
C ASP A 142 -6.07 5.12 -10.80
N LEU A 143 -5.65 4.11 -10.02
CA LEU A 143 -4.27 3.87 -9.69
C LEU A 143 -3.62 3.06 -10.83
N LYS A 144 -2.66 3.69 -11.53
CA LYS A 144 -1.94 3.10 -12.66
C LYS A 144 -0.48 2.92 -12.28
N VAL A 145 0.01 1.69 -12.31
CA VAL A 145 1.42 1.37 -12.04
C VAL A 145 2.07 0.93 -13.34
N SER A 146 3.06 1.66 -13.81
CA SER A 146 3.88 1.26 -14.95
C SER A 146 4.68 0.02 -14.60
N ARG A 147 4.99 -0.81 -15.60
CA ARG A 147 5.92 -1.92 -15.41
C ARG A 147 7.25 -1.39 -14.84
N PRO A 148 7.74 -1.90 -13.69
CA PRO A 148 8.99 -1.43 -13.11
C PRO A 148 10.19 -1.64 -14.05
N SER A 149 11.16 -0.73 -14.02
CA SER A 149 12.52 -1.00 -14.48
C SER A 149 13.33 -1.59 -13.32
N PRO A 150 14.57 -2.06 -13.54
CA PRO A 150 15.41 -2.50 -12.42
C PRO A 150 15.64 -1.40 -11.36
N GLU A 151 15.70 -0.13 -11.76
CA GLU A 151 16.06 1.00 -10.91
C GLU A 151 14.87 1.73 -10.31
N GLN A 152 13.69 1.66 -10.95
CA GLN A 152 12.54 2.45 -10.51
C GLN A 152 11.18 1.82 -10.81
N VAL A 153 10.19 2.24 -10.04
CA VAL A 153 8.77 2.04 -10.31
C VAL A 153 8.07 3.40 -10.35
N ALA A 154 7.36 3.65 -11.46
CA ALA A 154 6.53 4.82 -11.63
C ALA A 154 5.06 4.45 -11.50
N PHE A 155 4.29 5.27 -10.80
CA PHE A 155 2.85 5.11 -10.69
C PHE A 155 2.16 6.46 -10.60
N ARG A 156 0.91 6.49 -11.01
CA ARG A 156 0.08 7.69 -10.97
C ARG A 156 -1.34 7.37 -10.57
N VAL A 157 -1.99 8.36 -10.00
CA VAL A 157 -3.39 8.33 -9.64
C VAL A 157 -4.12 9.35 -10.50
N VAL A 158 -5.11 8.90 -11.26
CA VAL A 158 -5.98 9.79 -12.05
C VAL A 158 -7.34 9.84 -11.38
N ILE A 159 -7.78 11.05 -11.03
CA ILE A 159 -9.07 11.30 -10.39
C ILE A 159 -10.07 11.76 -11.44
N THR A 160 -11.23 11.12 -11.44
CA THR A 160 -12.40 11.54 -12.21
C THR A 160 -13.52 11.88 -11.25
N GLY A 161 -13.91 13.15 -11.19
CA GLY A 161 -15.00 13.60 -10.32
C GLY A 161 -16.37 13.12 -10.79
N LYS A 162 -17.28 12.92 -9.86
CA LYS A 162 -18.67 12.54 -10.09
C LYS A 162 -19.58 13.33 -9.16
N GLY A 163 -20.67 13.89 -9.70
CA GLY A 163 -21.69 14.54 -8.87
C GLY A 163 -21.13 15.73 -8.07
N ARG A 164 -21.61 15.93 -6.84
CA ARG A 164 -21.14 17.01 -5.97
C ARG A 164 -19.78 16.62 -5.37
N PRO A 165 -18.76 17.50 -5.44
CA PRO A 165 -17.49 17.30 -4.76
C PRO A 165 -17.65 17.02 -3.27
N ALA A 166 -16.71 16.24 -2.72
CA ALA A 166 -16.57 16.04 -1.29
C ALA A 166 -16.16 17.34 -0.59
N GLU A 167 -16.46 17.45 0.70
CA GLU A 167 -15.98 18.56 1.54
C GLU A 167 -14.45 18.53 1.64
N GLU A 168 -13.91 17.33 1.86
CA GLU A 168 -12.49 17.00 1.83
C GLU A 168 -12.30 15.65 1.15
N ALA A 169 -11.24 15.49 0.40
CA ALA A 169 -10.83 14.19 -0.12
C ALA A 169 -9.31 14.11 -0.21
N GLN A 170 -8.75 12.93 0.01
CA GLN A 170 -7.31 12.72 0.06
C GLN A 170 -6.90 11.39 -0.55
N LEU A 171 -5.70 11.37 -1.11
CA LEU A 171 -4.91 10.18 -1.42
C LEU A 171 -3.83 10.04 -0.34
N THR A 172 -3.66 8.86 0.26
CA THR A 172 -2.55 8.60 1.19
C THR A 172 -1.75 7.37 0.80
N LEU A 173 -0.42 7.48 0.85
CA LEU A 173 0.51 6.35 0.79
C LEU A 173 1.05 6.09 2.19
N GLN A 174 0.99 4.83 2.63
CA GLN A 174 1.63 4.40 3.87
C GLN A 174 3.09 4.00 3.58
N LEU A 175 4.04 4.78 4.08
CA LEU A 175 5.47 4.52 3.88
C LEU A 175 6.08 3.84 5.10
N CYS A 176 6.81 2.76 4.88
CA CYS A 176 7.52 2.02 5.92
C CYS A 176 8.90 2.63 6.18
N LEU A 177 8.96 3.73 6.95
CA LEU A 177 10.23 4.30 7.39
C LEU A 177 10.88 3.42 8.46
N LYS A 178 12.21 3.40 8.47
CA LYS A 178 13.07 2.68 9.42
C LYS A 178 13.47 3.62 10.55
N ALA A 179 13.07 3.29 11.77
CA ALA A 179 13.51 3.99 12.96
C ALA A 179 15.04 3.92 13.12
N GLY A 180 15.65 5.02 13.57
CA GLY A 180 17.09 5.18 13.69
C GLY A 180 17.79 5.68 12.42
N GLU A 181 17.09 5.70 11.27
CA GLU A 181 17.64 6.21 10.01
C GLU A 181 17.21 7.64 9.73
N THR A 182 17.88 8.28 8.78
CA THR A 182 17.58 9.66 8.37
C THR A 182 16.56 9.68 7.23
N LEU A 183 15.55 10.52 7.36
CA LEU A 183 14.68 10.98 6.27
C LEU A 183 15.23 12.30 5.75
N GLU A 184 15.51 12.37 4.45
CA GLU A 184 15.94 13.59 3.77
C GLU A 184 14.85 14.10 2.83
N THR A 185 14.74 15.42 2.69
CA THR A 185 13.75 16.05 1.81
C THR A 185 14.39 16.91 0.73
N GLY A 186 13.65 17.17 -0.34
CA GLY A 186 14.04 18.08 -1.42
C GLY A 186 14.19 19.54 -0.99
N ALA A 187 13.59 19.93 0.14
CA ALA A 187 13.82 21.23 0.75
C ALA A 187 15.12 21.29 1.58
N GLY A 188 15.91 20.20 1.60
CA GLY A 188 17.18 20.13 2.32
C GLY A 188 17.06 19.77 3.80
N LYS A 189 15.87 19.38 4.29
CA LYS A 189 15.73 18.92 5.68
C LYS A 189 16.31 17.52 5.84
N LYS A 190 16.91 17.26 7.00
CA LYS A 190 17.38 15.94 7.43
C LYS A 190 16.81 15.66 8.81
N ILE A 191 16.03 14.59 8.93
CA ILE A 191 15.21 14.29 10.11
C ILE A 191 15.55 12.87 10.55
N ALA A 192 15.96 12.71 11.80
CA ALA A 192 16.10 11.38 12.38
C ALA A 192 14.71 10.77 12.61
N VAL A 193 14.45 9.61 12.02
CA VAL A 193 13.19 8.88 12.18
C VAL A 193 13.23 8.17 13.53
N GLY A 194 12.32 8.54 14.43
CA GLY A 194 12.25 7.97 15.78
C GLY A 194 10.82 7.98 16.31
N THR A 195 10.66 7.98 17.64
CA THR A 195 9.34 8.08 18.29
C THR A 195 8.71 9.46 18.19
N GLU A 196 9.53 10.48 17.91
CA GLU A 196 9.09 11.87 17.83
C GLU A 196 8.16 12.11 16.66
N ARG A 197 7.11 12.91 16.92
CA ARG A 197 6.16 13.27 15.89
C ARG A 197 6.78 14.26 14.90
N VAL A 198 6.73 13.88 13.63
CA VAL A 198 7.19 14.66 12.49
C VAL A 198 5.97 15.01 11.65
N THR A 199 5.78 16.30 11.37
CA THR A 199 4.77 16.81 10.44
C THR A 199 5.50 17.68 9.42
N LEU A 200 5.45 17.30 8.15
CA LEU A 200 6.09 18.01 7.05
C LEU A 200 5.02 18.50 6.07
N GLY A 201 5.00 19.81 5.86
CA GLY A 201 4.17 20.43 4.84
C GLY A 201 4.81 20.39 3.44
N PRO A 202 4.11 20.89 2.42
CA PRO A 202 4.63 21.06 1.07
C PRO A 202 6.01 21.72 0.99
N GLU A 203 6.18 22.87 1.68
CA GLU A 203 7.44 23.61 1.73
C GLU A 203 8.59 22.82 2.37
N ASP A 204 8.29 21.88 3.26
CA ASP A 204 9.28 21.07 3.95
C ASP A 204 9.73 19.85 3.15
N LEU A 205 8.85 19.34 2.28
CA LEU A 205 9.14 18.19 1.43
C LEU A 205 9.95 18.58 0.19
N GLY A 206 9.63 19.69 -0.45
CA GLY A 206 10.39 20.17 -1.62
C GLY A 206 10.40 19.20 -2.82
N GLY A 207 9.33 18.41 -2.99
CA GLY A 207 9.09 17.59 -4.19
C GLY A 207 9.69 16.17 -4.18
N TRP A 208 10.52 15.81 -3.21
CA TRP A 208 10.96 14.44 -3.01
C TRP A 208 11.35 14.15 -1.57
N ILE A 209 11.30 12.87 -1.18
CA ILE A 209 11.87 12.34 0.06
C ILE A 209 12.83 11.20 -0.24
N ARG A 210 13.89 11.06 0.55
CA ARG A 210 14.89 10.00 0.45
C ARG A 210 15.11 9.35 1.80
N HIS A 211 15.11 8.03 1.81
CA HIS A 211 15.24 7.24 3.02
C HIS A 211 15.65 5.80 2.67
N HIS A 212 16.45 5.14 3.52
CA HIS A 212 16.78 3.72 3.39
C HIS A 212 17.11 3.26 1.95
N GLY A 213 17.99 3.99 1.25
CA GLY A 213 18.43 3.65 -0.10
C GLY A 213 17.41 3.87 -1.22
N TRP A 214 16.26 4.50 -0.97
CA TRP A 214 15.29 4.88 -2.01
C TRP A 214 14.95 6.37 -1.98
N THR A 215 14.53 6.90 -3.13
CA THR A 215 13.97 8.24 -3.28
C THR A 215 12.57 8.15 -3.89
N LEU A 216 11.59 8.82 -3.27
CA LEU A 216 10.24 8.98 -3.80
C LEU A 216 10.03 10.45 -4.22
N ARG A 217 9.73 10.67 -5.51
CA ARG A 217 9.17 11.95 -5.97
C ARG A 217 7.72 12.06 -5.54
N VAL A 218 7.35 13.21 -5.00
CA VAL A 218 6.02 13.44 -4.41
C VAL A 218 5.34 14.64 -5.06
N ASP A 219 4.01 14.69 -4.95
CA ASP A 219 3.22 15.82 -5.39
C ASP A 219 3.63 17.11 -4.65
N PRO A 220 3.64 18.29 -5.31
CA PRO A 220 3.96 19.56 -4.67
C PRO A 220 3.01 19.96 -3.53
N THR A 221 1.86 19.30 -3.39
CA THR A 221 0.88 19.55 -2.32
C THR A 221 0.91 18.48 -1.23
N ALA A 222 1.85 17.53 -1.33
CA ALA A 222 1.98 16.43 -0.39
C ALA A 222 2.31 16.91 1.03
N ARG A 223 1.88 16.13 2.00
CA ARG A 223 2.15 16.29 3.44
C ARG A 223 2.57 14.95 3.99
N LEU A 224 3.50 14.94 4.94
CA LEU A 224 3.95 13.71 5.60
C LEU A 224 3.75 13.81 7.11
N ILE A 225 3.16 12.77 7.70
CA ILE A 225 3.02 12.60 9.14
C ILE A 225 3.69 11.30 9.55
N TRP A 226 4.54 11.35 10.57
CA TRP A 226 5.16 10.20 11.23
C TRP A 226 5.23 10.42 12.75
N PRO A 227 5.23 9.36 13.58
CA PRO A 227 4.71 8.04 13.27
C PRO A 227 3.17 8.05 13.30
N VAL A 228 2.56 7.21 12.48
CA VAL A 228 1.15 6.82 12.63
C VAL A 228 1.11 5.34 13.00
N TYR A 229 0.40 5.02 14.08
CA TYR A 229 0.30 3.66 14.60
C TYR A 229 -0.98 2.99 14.09
N PRO A 230 -0.89 1.93 13.27
CA PRO A 230 -2.05 1.19 12.78
C PRO A 230 -2.82 0.49 13.92
N HIS A 231 -4.04 0.02 13.68
CA HIS A 231 -4.82 -0.77 14.64
C HIS A 231 -4.19 -2.15 14.87
N ASN A 232 -4.04 -2.53 16.14
CA ASN A 232 -3.64 -3.87 16.57
C ASN A 232 -4.88 -4.71 16.92
N PRO A 233 -5.21 -5.76 16.15
CA PRO A 233 -6.35 -6.64 16.43
C PRO A 233 -6.30 -7.38 17.78
N TYR A 234 -5.08 -7.66 18.28
CA TYR A 234 -4.88 -8.43 19.50
C TYR A 234 -4.99 -7.58 20.76
N ALA A 235 -4.63 -6.29 20.66
CA ALA A 235 -4.85 -5.31 21.72
C ALA A 235 -6.20 -4.58 21.60
N ASN A 236 -6.87 -4.69 20.44
CA ASN A 236 -8.06 -3.92 20.08
C ASN A 236 -7.88 -2.40 20.27
N ALA A 237 -6.69 -1.92 19.98
CA ALA A 237 -6.26 -0.54 20.15
C ALA A 237 -5.19 -0.23 19.09
N PRO A 238 -4.81 1.05 18.89
CA PRO A 238 -3.63 1.36 18.07
C PRO A 238 -2.39 0.63 18.57
N GLU A 239 -1.50 0.29 17.64
CA GLU A 239 -0.17 -0.20 17.95
C GLU A 239 0.58 0.81 18.81
N THR A 240 1.54 0.30 19.57
CA THR A 240 2.40 1.15 20.43
C THR A 240 3.87 0.97 20.10
N SER A 241 4.23 -0.12 19.43
CA SER A 241 5.59 -0.36 18.98
C SER A 241 5.90 0.44 17.72
N LEU A 242 7.03 1.14 17.74
CA LEU A 242 7.53 1.91 16.60
C LEU A 242 7.84 1.01 15.39
N GLU A 243 8.09 -0.28 15.61
CA GLU A 243 8.40 -1.23 14.53
C GLU A 243 7.24 -1.43 13.54
N TYR A 244 6.00 -1.20 13.99
CA TYR A 244 4.78 -1.31 13.21
C TYR A 244 4.24 0.05 12.74
N ALA A 245 4.90 1.14 13.12
CA ALA A 245 4.50 2.47 12.69
C ALA A 245 4.74 2.68 11.19
N VAL A 246 3.89 3.50 10.59
CA VAL A 246 3.99 3.92 9.19
C VAL A 246 3.96 5.44 9.10
N SER A 247 4.48 5.99 8.00
CA SER A 247 4.22 7.39 7.66
C SER A 247 2.99 7.50 6.79
N ALA A 248 2.14 8.49 7.05
CA ALA A 248 1.07 8.88 6.14
C ALA A 248 1.57 10.01 5.22
N LEU A 249 1.87 9.68 3.96
CA LEU A 249 2.17 10.67 2.91
C LEU A 249 0.86 10.96 2.14
N SER A 250 0.25 12.11 2.41
CA SER A 250 -1.08 12.46 1.91
C SER A 250 -1.04 13.59 0.88
N VAL A 251 -1.89 13.51 -0.13
CA VAL A 251 -2.10 14.53 -1.17
C VAL A 251 -3.58 14.88 -1.22
N PRO A 252 -3.97 16.16 -1.07
CA PRO A 252 -5.36 16.57 -1.17
C PRO A 252 -5.90 16.38 -2.60
N LEU A 253 -7.12 15.84 -2.71
CA LEU A 253 -7.81 15.70 -3.98
C LEU A 253 -8.59 16.98 -4.30
N ARG A 254 -8.29 17.60 -5.44
CA ARG A 254 -8.90 18.87 -5.87
C ARG A 254 -10.07 18.60 -6.80
N GLN A 255 -11.24 18.40 -6.23
CA GLN A 255 -12.48 18.26 -6.99
C GLN A 255 -13.10 19.65 -7.25
N LYS A 256 -13.39 19.98 -8.50
CA LYS A 256 -14.00 21.23 -8.93
C LYS A 256 -15.52 21.09 -8.92
N ALA A 257 -16.19 22.09 -8.35
CA ALA A 257 -17.64 22.21 -8.51
C ALA A 257 -17.96 22.65 -9.94
N GLN A 258 -18.76 21.87 -10.66
CA GLN A 258 -19.37 22.29 -11.93
C GLN A 258 -20.88 22.09 -11.86
N PRO A 259 -21.70 23.06 -12.32
CA PRO A 259 -23.14 22.89 -12.42
C PRO A 259 -23.52 21.74 -13.37
N GLY A 260 -24.48 20.90 -12.96
CA GLY A 260 -25.05 19.81 -13.77
C GLY A 260 -24.50 18.41 -13.44
N LYS A 261 -25.29 17.38 -13.75
CA LYS A 261 -24.96 15.96 -13.52
C LYS A 261 -23.83 15.51 -14.46
N HIS A 262 -22.58 15.85 -14.13
CA HIS A 262 -21.46 15.54 -15.02
C HIS A 262 -20.37 14.73 -14.32
N ILE A 263 -19.90 13.72 -15.04
CA ILE A 263 -18.59 13.10 -14.83
C ILE A 263 -17.54 14.11 -15.29
N ARG A 264 -16.56 14.39 -14.42
CA ARG A 264 -15.44 15.32 -14.66
C ARG A 264 -14.17 14.50 -14.85
N SER A 265 -13.93 14.09 -16.08
CA SER A 265 -12.77 13.27 -16.43
C SER A 265 -11.45 14.00 -16.19
N ASN A 266 -10.43 13.28 -15.72
CA ASN A 266 -9.06 13.77 -15.54
C ASN A 266 -8.97 15.08 -14.74
N GLU A 267 -9.74 15.15 -13.65
CA GLU A 267 -9.83 16.34 -12.80
C GLU A 267 -8.53 16.63 -12.07
N GLN A 268 -7.77 15.56 -11.76
CA GLN A 268 -6.43 15.63 -11.20
C GLN A 268 -5.63 14.40 -11.62
N GLU A 269 -4.34 14.58 -11.89
CA GLU A 269 -3.36 13.51 -12.02
C GLU A 269 -2.25 13.75 -11.00
N ILE A 270 -1.94 12.73 -10.20
CA ILE A 270 -0.91 12.76 -9.16
C ILE A 270 0.11 11.69 -9.51
N SER A 271 1.37 12.09 -9.72
CA SER A 271 2.41 11.20 -10.24
C SER A 271 3.53 11.00 -9.21
N PHE A 272 3.99 9.76 -9.11
CA PHE A 272 5.05 9.33 -8.21
C PHE A 272 6.10 8.53 -9.00
N VAL A 273 7.35 8.69 -8.59
CA VAL A 273 8.46 7.87 -9.08
C VAL A 273 9.27 7.46 -7.87
N LEU A 274 9.35 6.14 -7.64
CA LEU A 274 10.18 5.55 -6.60
C LEU A 274 11.42 4.95 -7.25
N GLN A 275 12.59 5.41 -6.83
CA GLN A 275 13.89 5.01 -7.36
C GLN A 275 14.72 4.35 -6.25
N ALA A 276 15.37 3.23 -6.55
CA ALA A 276 16.35 2.57 -5.68
C ALA A 276 17.78 3.01 -6.02
N HIS A 277 18.66 3.03 -5.01
CA HIS A 277 20.08 3.37 -5.11
C HIS A 277 20.97 2.24 -4.58
#